data_AF-A0A369SBL7-F1
#
_entry.id   AF-A0A369SBL7-F1
#
_cell.length_a   1.000
_cell.length_b   1.000
_cell.length_c   1.000
_cell.angle_alpha   90.00
_cell.angle_beta   90.00
_cell.angle_gamma   90.00
#
_symmetry.space_group_name_H-M   'P 1'
#
loop_
_entity.id
_entity.type
_entity.pdbx_description
1 polymer ?
#
loop_
_entity_poly.entity_id
_entity_poly.type
_entity_poly.pdbx_seq_one_letter_code
_entity_poly.pdbx_strand_id
1 'polypeptide(L)'
;MMNCQNQPEPEPSPLWKNATRLLAWHELFEIHNYFFASCFGILFLYSLISLFSNVRTSFKKHLCIAISLLLALLGLSRALYLILDPYESADILQRYGNLTLIPLSITRVLHGIAYPCLSSSFTLIFMAILKCVQIKILSPKFRKPILIYTIIILHFLVVFSVDITTVLCSGTTILLILCQSFFIIWGTTIGICYLYCSYRILNYNFSNQVILKSINNVNKRHVQAKLKQNYTDQEEDFMSQKGKRWSSDQHISYITPTIQKVIKVTIISACLGFVSTALNCFSLFGIYGVLQDKNTVDPWLWLIYQSLFRIIELCMGATMAFTVTRTVKTKQLLPQAAKTNVAWQ
;
A
#
# COMPACT_ATOMS: atom_id res chain seq x y z
N MET A 1 3.58 16.61 -42.04
CA MET A 1 4.10 15.24 -41.91
C MET A 1 5.42 15.34 -41.17
N MET A 2 5.43 15.11 -39.85
CA MET A 2 6.64 15.16 -39.03
C MET A 2 7.41 13.86 -39.21
N ASN A 3 8.65 13.98 -39.69
CA ASN A 3 9.53 12.86 -39.97
C ASN A 3 10.16 12.38 -38.65
N CYS A 4 9.55 11.37 -38.02
CA CYS A 4 10.09 10.71 -36.81
C CYS A 4 11.04 9.58 -37.22
N GLN A 5 12.27 9.94 -37.57
CA GLN A 5 13.38 8.99 -37.62
C GLN A 5 14.40 9.40 -36.57
N ASN A 6 14.28 8.85 -35.37
CA ASN A 6 15.34 8.69 -34.38
C ASN A 6 14.89 7.63 -33.37
N GLN A 7 15.74 6.65 -33.09
CA GLN A 7 15.42 5.55 -32.18
C GLN A 7 15.15 6.05 -30.75
N PRO A 8 14.25 5.40 -29.99
CA PRO A 8 13.96 5.77 -28.61
C PRO A 8 15.23 5.66 -27.75
N GLU A 9 15.50 6.67 -26.91
CA GLU A 9 16.63 6.62 -25.96
C GLU A 9 16.38 5.47 -24.95
N PRO A 10 17.27 4.45 -24.87
CA PRO A 10 17.18 3.39 -23.86
C PRO A 10 17.53 3.92 -22.47
N GLU A 11 17.15 3.22 -21.40
CA GLU A 11 17.60 3.56 -20.04
C GLU A 11 19.14 3.59 -19.96
N PRO A 12 19.74 4.56 -19.22
CA PRO A 12 21.19 4.63 -19.06
C PRO A 12 21.72 3.35 -18.41
N SER A 13 22.57 2.65 -19.14
CA SER A 13 23.20 1.40 -18.71
C SER A 13 24.65 1.60 -18.32
N PRO A 14 25.18 0.75 -17.43
CA PRO A 14 26.51 0.93 -16.89
C PRO A 14 27.65 0.52 -17.85
N LEU A 15 28.71 1.34 -17.90
CA LEU A 15 29.95 1.07 -18.64
C LEU A 15 30.94 0.23 -17.82
N TRP A 16 31.36 -0.91 -18.35
CA TRP A 16 32.28 -1.84 -17.67
C TRP A 16 33.70 -1.75 -18.23
N LYS A 17 34.68 -1.41 -17.38
CA LYS A 17 36.11 -1.46 -17.72
C LYS A 17 36.80 -2.77 -17.35
N ASN A 18 36.17 -3.64 -16.56
CA ASN A 18 36.78 -4.87 -16.01
C ASN A 18 35.85 -6.08 -16.15
N ALA A 19 36.33 -7.14 -16.81
CA ALA A 19 35.55 -8.33 -17.18
C ALA A 19 35.08 -9.19 -15.98
N THR A 20 35.86 -9.27 -14.90
CA THR A 20 35.47 -10.04 -13.70
C THR A 20 34.32 -9.39 -12.93
N ARG A 21 34.33 -8.06 -12.84
CA ARG A 21 33.24 -7.30 -12.21
C ARG A 21 31.95 -7.34 -13.03
N LEU A 22 32.08 -7.40 -14.36
CA LEU A 22 30.95 -7.58 -15.26
C LEU A 22 30.25 -8.93 -15.02
N LEU A 23 31.02 -10.02 -14.89
CA LEU A 23 30.45 -11.35 -14.63
C LEU A 23 29.71 -11.39 -13.29
N ALA A 24 30.35 -10.92 -12.22
CA ALA A 24 29.73 -10.89 -10.89
C ALA A 24 28.45 -10.04 -10.83
N TRP A 25 28.42 -8.93 -11.58
CA TRP A 25 27.22 -8.11 -11.69
C TRP A 25 26.13 -8.80 -12.49
N HIS A 26 26.47 -9.46 -13.60
CA HIS A 26 25.51 -10.19 -14.43
C HIS A 26 24.81 -11.30 -13.64
N GLU A 27 25.56 -12.10 -12.89
CA GLU A 27 24.99 -13.14 -12.02
C GLU A 27 24.03 -12.54 -10.98
N LEU A 28 24.43 -11.45 -10.32
CA LEU A 28 23.57 -10.77 -9.34
C LEU A 28 22.35 -10.11 -9.99
N PHE A 29 22.48 -9.63 -11.22
CA PHE A 29 21.38 -9.07 -11.99
C PHE A 29 20.32 -10.13 -12.32
N GLU A 30 20.74 -11.32 -12.77
CA GLU A 30 19.84 -12.45 -13.00
C GLU A 30 19.14 -12.91 -11.72
N ILE A 31 19.90 -13.07 -10.64
CA ILE A 31 19.35 -13.43 -9.32
C ILE A 31 18.31 -12.41 -8.88
N HIS A 32 18.63 -11.11 -9.00
CA HIS A 32 17.71 -10.01 -8.71
C HIS A 32 16.41 -10.13 -9.52
N ASN A 33 16.51 -10.34 -10.84
CA ASN A 33 15.35 -10.43 -11.72
C ASN A 33 14.44 -11.61 -11.34
N TYR A 34 14.98 -12.82 -11.24
CA TYR A 34 14.18 -14.01 -10.92
C TYR A 34 13.63 -14.00 -9.50
N PHE A 35 14.40 -13.50 -8.52
CA PHE A 35 13.93 -13.35 -7.15
C PHE A 35 12.72 -12.41 -7.07
N PHE A 36 12.84 -11.19 -7.60
CA PHE A 36 11.74 -10.23 -7.55
C PHE A 36 10.55 -10.66 -8.41
N ALA A 37 10.79 -11.24 -9.59
CA ALA A 37 9.73 -11.79 -10.43
C ALA A 37 8.91 -12.86 -9.68
N SER A 38 9.59 -13.75 -8.96
CA SER A 38 8.96 -14.77 -8.12
C SER A 38 8.14 -14.14 -6.99
N CYS A 39 8.70 -13.15 -6.27
CA CYS A 39 7.98 -12.45 -5.22
C CYS A 39 6.71 -11.73 -5.73
N PHE A 40 6.79 -11.04 -6.86
CA PHE A 40 5.63 -10.39 -7.49
C PHE A 40 4.62 -11.41 -8.05
N GLY A 41 5.09 -12.54 -8.56
CA GLY A 41 4.24 -13.68 -8.95
C GLY A 41 3.46 -14.25 -7.76
N ILE A 42 4.10 -14.40 -6.59
CA ILE A 42 3.42 -14.81 -5.35
C ILE A 42 2.37 -13.76 -4.95
N LEU A 43 2.68 -12.47 -5.02
CA LEU A 43 1.73 -11.39 -4.75
C LEU A 43 0.52 -11.44 -5.70
N PHE A 44 0.74 -11.71 -6.98
CA PHE A 44 -0.30 -11.90 -7.99
C PHE A 44 -1.22 -13.07 -7.64
N LEU A 45 -0.65 -14.26 -7.37
CA LEU A 45 -1.41 -15.44 -6.99
C LEU A 45 -2.22 -15.22 -5.70
N TYR A 46 -1.61 -14.60 -4.68
CA TYR A 46 -2.31 -14.25 -3.45
C TYR A 46 -3.50 -13.32 -3.70
N SER A 47 -3.32 -12.34 -4.57
CA SER A 47 -4.36 -11.36 -4.91
C SER A 47 -5.53 -12.02 -5.67
N LEU A 48 -5.24 -12.99 -6.54
CA LEU A 48 -6.27 -13.81 -7.20
C LEU A 48 -7.06 -14.67 -6.21
N ILE A 49 -6.39 -15.37 -5.29
CA ILE A 49 -7.07 -16.17 -4.25
C ILE A 49 -8.02 -15.29 -3.42
N SER A 50 -7.58 -14.08 -3.07
CA SER A 50 -8.41 -13.10 -2.36
C SER A 50 -9.63 -12.64 -3.18
N LEU A 51 -9.51 -12.54 -4.50
CA LEU A 51 -10.61 -12.18 -5.40
C LEU A 51 -11.72 -13.25 -5.38
N PHE A 52 -11.36 -14.52 -5.53
CA PHE A 52 -12.30 -15.65 -5.53
C PHE A 52 -12.97 -15.86 -4.17
N SER A 53 -12.23 -15.68 -3.08
CA SER A 53 -12.75 -15.85 -1.72
C SER A 53 -13.83 -14.82 -1.34
N ASN A 54 -13.91 -13.70 -2.06
CA ASN A 54 -14.74 -12.56 -1.70
C ASN A 54 -16.07 -12.47 -2.48
N VAL A 55 -16.51 -13.49 -3.22
CA VAL A 55 -17.63 -13.42 -4.20
C VAL A 55 -19.06 -13.17 -3.61
N ARG A 56 -19.28 -12.99 -2.30
CA ARG A 56 -20.65 -12.74 -1.73
C ARG A 56 -20.92 -11.27 -1.33
N THR A 57 -21.97 -10.69 -1.94
CA THR A 57 -22.40 -9.28 -2.10
C THR A 57 -22.31 -8.33 -0.89
N SER A 58 -21.56 -7.21 -0.98
CA SER A 58 -21.65 -5.99 -0.12
C SER A 58 -20.76 -4.84 -0.66
N PHE A 59 -21.02 -3.56 -0.34
CA PHE A 59 -20.20 -2.41 -0.77
C PHE A 59 -18.71 -2.51 -0.34
N LYS A 60 -18.43 -3.05 0.86
CA LYS A 60 -17.05 -3.33 1.33
C LYS A 60 -16.31 -4.33 0.43
N LYS A 61 -17.03 -5.17 -0.32
CA LYS A 61 -16.49 -6.12 -1.31
C LYS A 61 -15.94 -5.41 -2.54
N HIS A 62 -16.60 -4.35 -3.05
CA HIS A 62 -16.16 -3.65 -4.26
C HIS A 62 -14.80 -2.96 -4.07
N LEU A 63 -14.55 -2.43 -2.87
CA LEU A 63 -13.26 -1.84 -2.52
C LEU A 63 -12.16 -2.90 -2.40
N CYS A 64 -12.44 -4.00 -1.70
CA CYS A 64 -11.51 -5.14 -1.61
C CYS A 64 -11.20 -5.74 -2.98
N ILE A 65 -12.22 -5.92 -3.83
CA ILE A 65 -12.06 -6.39 -5.21
C ILE A 65 -11.19 -5.43 -6.01
N ALA A 66 -11.47 -4.12 -5.95
CA ALA A 66 -10.67 -3.13 -6.68
C ALA A 66 -9.20 -3.17 -6.24
N ILE A 67 -8.93 -3.22 -4.93
CA ILE A 67 -7.55 -3.34 -4.42
C ILE A 67 -6.91 -4.66 -4.87
N SER A 68 -7.61 -5.79 -4.76
CA SER A 68 -7.11 -7.09 -5.22
C SER A 68 -6.82 -7.13 -6.71
N LEU A 69 -7.65 -6.49 -7.55
CA LEU A 69 -7.41 -6.37 -9.00
C LEU A 69 -6.19 -5.50 -9.29
N LEU A 70 -6.04 -4.35 -8.60
CA LEU A 70 -4.86 -3.49 -8.74
C LEU A 70 -3.57 -4.20 -8.29
N LEU A 71 -3.61 -4.98 -7.22
CA LEU A 71 -2.48 -5.77 -6.75
C LEU A 71 -2.16 -6.94 -7.68
N ALA A 72 -3.17 -7.57 -8.27
CA ALA A 72 -2.97 -8.60 -9.28
C ALA A 72 -2.32 -8.00 -10.55
N LEU A 73 -2.82 -6.84 -11.00
CA LEU A 73 -2.24 -6.14 -12.15
C LEU A 73 -0.79 -5.71 -11.88
N LEU A 74 -0.50 -5.18 -10.68
CA LEU A 74 0.86 -4.86 -10.23
C LEU A 74 1.78 -6.10 -10.24
N GLY A 75 1.35 -7.18 -9.60
CA GLY A 75 2.15 -8.40 -9.47
C GLY A 75 2.43 -9.05 -10.83
N LEU A 76 1.41 -9.12 -11.70
CA LEU A 76 1.55 -9.68 -13.03
C LEU A 76 2.46 -8.81 -13.90
N SER A 77 2.22 -7.49 -13.96
CA SER A 77 3.02 -6.58 -14.77
C SER A 77 4.49 -6.57 -14.36
N ARG A 78 4.79 -6.52 -13.06
CA ARG A 78 6.18 -6.57 -12.55
C ARG A 78 6.85 -7.92 -12.79
N ALA A 79 6.14 -9.03 -12.60
CA ALA A 79 6.70 -10.36 -12.89
C ALA A 79 7.03 -10.52 -14.38
N LEU A 80 6.12 -10.10 -15.27
CA LEU A 80 6.35 -10.15 -16.71
C LEU A 80 7.49 -9.22 -17.14
N TYR A 81 7.53 -7.99 -16.63
CA TYR A 81 8.61 -7.04 -16.92
C TYR A 81 9.99 -7.60 -16.56
N LEU A 82 10.13 -8.21 -15.37
CA LEU A 82 11.41 -8.75 -14.90
C LEU A 82 11.84 -10.05 -15.61
N ILE A 83 10.90 -10.80 -16.20
CA ILE A 83 11.20 -12.07 -16.90
C ILE A 83 11.43 -11.83 -18.39
N LEU A 84 10.61 -11.00 -19.03
CA LEU A 84 10.58 -10.86 -20.48
C LEU A 84 11.68 -9.93 -21.00
N ASP A 85 11.90 -8.80 -20.32
CA ASP A 85 12.87 -7.78 -20.72
C ASP A 85 13.20 -6.89 -19.50
N PRO A 86 13.97 -7.42 -18.53
CA PRO A 86 14.24 -6.70 -17.29
C PRO A 86 15.02 -5.42 -17.60
N TYR A 87 14.46 -4.27 -17.23
CA TYR A 87 15.12 -2.97 -17.34
C TYR A 87 15.53 -2.55 -18.76
N GLU A 88 14.86 -3.08 -19.79
CA GLU A 88 15.24 -2.82 -21.19
C GLU A 88 16.71 -3.20 -21.45
N SER A 89 17.27 -4.12 -20.63
CA SER A 89 18.68 -4.51 -20.67
C SER A 89 18.98 -5.53 -21.76
N ALA A 90 17.95 -6.10 -22.39
CA ALA A 90 18.10 -7.05 -23.49
C ALA A 90 18.93 -6.46 -24.64
N ASP A 91 18.74 -5.18 -24.98
CA ASP A 91 19.51 -4.52 -26.05
C ASP A 91 21.03 -4.38 -25.75
N ILE A 92 21.43 -4.42 -24.47
CA ILE A 92 22.82 -4.21 -24.04
C ILE A 92 23.53 -5.54 -23.72
N LEU A 93 22.84 -6.48 -23.07
CA LEU A 93 23.38 -7.79 -22.72
C LEU A 93 23.29 -8.80 -23.87
N GLN A 94 22.32 -8.64 -24.78
CA GLN A 94 22.11 -9.52 -25.93
C GLN A 94 22.77 -8.99 -27.21
N ARG A 95 24.01 -8.47 -27.09
CA ARG A 95 24.90 -8.25 -28.25
C ARG A 95 25.44 -9.57 -28.85
N TYR A 96 24.93 -10.72 -28.41
CA TYR A 96 25.17 -12.05 -28.96
C TYR A 96 23.84 -12.77 -29.25
N GLY A 97 23.21 -12.42 -30.38
CA GLY A 97 22.16 -13.24 -31.01
C GLY A 97 20.74 -13.01 -30.49
N ASN A 98 19.94 -12.34 -31.32
CA ASN A 98 18.47 -12.27 -31.34
C ASN A 98 17.70 -13.04 -30.26
N LEU A 99 17.01 -12.31 -29.37
CA LEU A 99 15.58 -12.50 -29.03
C LEU A 99 15.12 -11.47 -27.99
N THR A 100 14.88 -10.21 -28.39
CA THR A 100 13.95 -9.37 -27.64
C THR A 100 12.57 -10.06 -27.72
N LEU A 101 12.11 -10.68 -26.64
CA LEU A 101 10.89 -11.50 -26.64
C LEU A 101 9.62 -10.67 -26.91
N ILE A 102 9.67 -9.36 -26.67
CA ILE A 102 8.53 -8.45 -26.77
C ILE A 102 8.94 -7.08 -27.35
N PRO A 103 8.03 -6.36 -28.03
CA PRO A 103 8.25 -4.97 -28.45
C PRO A 103 8.48 -4.02 -27.26
N LEU A 104 9.32 -3.00 -27.47
CA LEU A 104 9.64 -1.95 -26.47
C LEU A 104 8.39 -1.29 -25.84
N SER A 105 7.33 -1.10 -26.63
CA SER A 105 6.07 -0.56 -26.13
C SER A 105 5.45 -1.42 -25.04
N ILE A 106 5.57 -2.75 -25.13
CA ILE A 106 5.08 -3.67 -24.12
C ILE A 106 5.94 -3.57 -22.86
N THR A 107 7.27 -3.56 -23.00
CA THR A 107 8.20 -3.42 -21.85
C THR A 107 7.95 -2.12 -21.08
N ARG A 108 7.86 -0.99 -21.78
CA ARG A 108 7.59 0.34 -21.19
C ARG A 108 6.25 0.38 -20.46
N VAL A 109 5.18 -0.14 -21.07
CA VAL A 109 3.85 -0.18 -20.45
C VAL A 109 3.82 -1.11 -19.23
N LEU A 110 4.46 -2.28 -19.31
CA LEU A 110 4.59 -3.21 -18.18
C LEU A 110 5.33 -2.56 -17.01
N HIS A 111 6.35 -1.74 -17.28
CA HIS A 111 7.03 -0.97 -16.25
C HIS A 111 6.14 0.16 -15.69
N GLY A 112 5.53 0.96 -16.56
CA GLY A 112 4.81 2.18 -16.20
C GLY A 112 3.53 1.93 -15.42
N ILE A 113 2.82 0.82 -15.70
CA ILE A 113 1.51 0.52 -15.07
C ILE A 113 1.58 0.22 -13.56
N ALA A 114 2.76 -0.11 -13.04
CA ALA A 114 2.95 -0.42 -11.62
C ALA A 114 2.64 0.77 -10.70
N TYR A 115 3.05 1.99 -11.09
CA TYR A 115 2.80 3.21 -10.32
C TYR A 115 1.31 3.55 -10.15
N PRO A 116 0.50 3.61 -11.22
CA PRO A 116 -0.93 3.84 -11.07
C PRO A 116 -1.61 2.71 -10.29
N CYS A 117 -1.14 1.46 -10.37
CA CYS A 117 -1.63 0.38 -9.51
C CYS A 117 -1.36 0.64 -8.02
N LEU A 118 -0.12 0.97 -7.66
CA LEU A 118 0.29 1.26 -6.27
C LEU A 118 -0.41 2.49 -5.73
N SER A 119 -0.38 3.62 -6.44
CA SER A 119 -1.00 4.86 -5.96
C SER A 119 -2.52 4.73 -5.82
N SER A 120 -3.18 4.06 -6.77
CA SER A 120 -4.63 3.84 -6.70
C SER A 120 -5.00 2.93 -5.53
N SER A 121 -4.26 1.83 -5.33
CA SER A 121 -4.53 0.90 -4.21
C SER A 121 -4.28 1.55 -2.85
N PHE A 122 -3.23 2.38 -2.71
CA PHE A 122 -3.03 3.21 -1.53
C PHE A 122 -4.20 4.15 -1.28
N THR A 123 -4.62 4.91 -2.29
CA THR A 123 -5.75 5.84 -2.17
C THR A 123 -7.03 5.11 -1.73
N LEU A 124 -7.30 3.93 -2.28
CA LEU A 124 -8.45 3.10 -1.91
C LEU A 124 -8.37 2.59 -0.47
N ILE A 125 -7.20 2.19 0.01
CA ILE A 125 -6.99 1.77 1.41
C ILE A 125 -7.14 2.95 2.36
N PHE A 126 -6.58 4.10 2.01
CA PHE A 126 -6.76 5.33 2.78
C PHE A 126 -8.26 5.65 2.96
N MET A 127 -9.02 5.58 1.87
CA MET A 127 -10.47 5.76 1.89
C MET A 127 -11.19 4.68 2.72
N ALA A 128 -10.72 3.43 2.70
CA ALA A 128 -11.22 2.35 3.54
C ALA A 128 -11.06 2.68 5.02
N ILE A 129 -9.86 3.17 5.41
CA ILE A 129 -9.51 3.55 6.77
C ILE A 129 -10.39 4.72 7.23
N LEU A 130 -10.53 5.77 6.42
CA LEU A 130 -11.37 6.93 6.76
C LEU A 130 -12.84 6.53 6.99
N LYS A 131 -13.38 5.65 6.15
CA LYS A 131 -14.74 5.10 6.33
C LYS A 131 -14.84 4.22 7.57
N CYS A 132 -13.82 3.42 7.87
CA CYS A 132 -13.80 2.53 9.03
C CYS A 132 -13.77 3.30 10.35
N VAL A 133 -13.01 4.39 10.41
CA VAL A 133 -12.90 5.20 11.64
C VAL A 133 -13.98 6.29 11.72
N GLN A 134 -14.89 6.35 10.73
CA GLN A 134 -15.98 7.34 10.64
C GLN A 134 -15.50 8.80 10.73
N ILE A 135 -14.23 9.05 10.42
CA ILE A 135 -13.65 10.37 10.56
C ILE A 135 -14.07 11.20 9.35
N LYS A 136 -14.89 12.23 9.59
CA LYS A 136 -15.24 13.25 8.60
C LYS A 136 -14.02 14.17 8.38
N ILE A 137 -13.00 13.72 7.64
CA ILE A 137 -11.91 14.57 7.13
C ILE A 137 -12.25 15.07 5.72
N LEU A 138 -12.75 14.17 4.86
CA LEU A 138 -12.98 14.47 3.45
C LEU A 138 -14.30 15.19 3.21
N SER A 139 -14.26 16.16 2.28
CA SER A 139 -15.45 16.87 1.84
C SER A 139 -16.50 15.91 1.26
N PRO A 140 -17.80 16.26 1.29
CA PRO A 140 -18.88 15.43 0.76
C PRO A 140 -18.65 14.97 -0.69
N LYS A 141 -17.95 15.77 -1.49
CA LYS A 141 -17.68 15.51 -2.90
C LYS A 141 -16.77 14.28 -3.10
N PHE A 142 -15.73 14.12 -2.27
CA PHE A 142 -14.78 13.00 -2.32
C PHE A 142 -15.31 11.70 -1.70
N ARG A 143 -16.55 11.68 -1.20
CA ARG A 143 -17.18 10.46 -0.68
C ARG A 143 -17.84 9.61 -1.78
N LYS A 144 -18.14 10.20 -2.94
CA LYS A 144 -18.80 9.49 -4.04
C LYS A 144 -17.81 8.52 -4.69
N PRO A 145 -18.09 7.19 -4.70
CA PRO A 145 -17.16 6.21 -5.26
C PRO A 145 -16.90 6.44 -6.76
N ILE A 146 -17.89 6.97 -7.49
CA ILE A 146 -17.77 7.31 -8.92
C ILE A 146 -16.56 8.22 -9.19
N LEU A 147 -16.36 9.26 -8.37
CA LEU A 147 -15.27 10.23 -8.56
C LEU A 147 -13.91 9.56 -8.40
N ILE A 148 -13.77 8.66 -7.43
CA ILE A 148 -12.52 7.94 -7.18
C ILE A 148 -12.20 7.01 -8.36
N TYR A 149 -13.19 6.27 -8.86
CA TYR A 149 -13.00 5.43 -10.04
C TYR A 149 -12.62 6.26 -11.28
N THR A 150 -13.26 7.41 -11.48
CA THR A 150 -12.90 8.34 -12.57
C THR A 150 -11.45 8.82 -12.45
N ILE A 151 -11.01 9.22 -11.25
CA ILE A 151 -9.61 9.65 -11.02
C ILE A 151 -8.64 8.50 -11.30
N ILE A 152 -8.95 7.28 -10.86
CA ILE A 152 -8.12 6.10 -11.11
C ILE A 152 -8.01 5.84 -12.62
N ILE A 153 -9.13 5.77 -13.34
CA ILE A 153 -9.13 5.52 -14.79
C ILE A 153 -8.34 6.61 -15.52
N LEU A 154 -8.56 7.89 -15.17
CA LEU A 154 -7.81 9.00 -15.76
C LEU A 154 -6.31 8.86 -15.51
N HIS A 155 -5.89 8.49 -14.30
CA HIS A 155 -4.49 8.28 -13.96
C HIS A 155 -3.85 7.17 -14.82
N PHE A 156 -4.53 6.04 -15.00
CA PHE A 156 -4.07 4.97 -15.89
C PHE A 156 -3.96 5.44 -17.35
N LEU A 157 -4.95 6.18 -17.86
CA LEU A 157 -4.94 6.71 -19.23
C LEU A 157 -3.79 7.68 -19.46
N VAL A 158 -3.51 8.56 -18.48
CA VAL A 158 -2.39 9.51 -18.56
C VAL A 158 -1.06 8.76 -18.60
N VAL A 159 -0.84 7.81 -17.68
CA VAL A 159 0.41 7.04 -17.64
C VAL A 159 0.60 6.25 -18.94
N PHE A 160 -0.43 5.56 -19.40
CA PHE A 160 -0.38 4.83 -20.67
C PHE A 160 -0.05 5.75 -21.86
N SER A 161 -0.66 6.94 -21.92
CA SER A 161 -0.40 7.91 -22.99
C SER A 161 1.04 8.40 -22.96
N VAL A 162 1.59 8.65 -21.77
CA VAL A 162 3.00 9.02 -21.60
C VAL A 162 3.92 7.90 -22.06
N ASP A 163 3.69 6.67 -21.62
CA ASP A 163 4.52 5.51 -22.00
C ASP A 163 4.57 5.35 -23.52
N ILE A 164 3.41 5.38 -24.19
CA ILE A 164 3.33 5.33 -25.66
C ILE A 164 4.06 6.52 -26.31
N THR A 165 3.89 7.73 -25.77
CA THR A 165 4.58 8.93 -26.29
C THR A 165 6.10 8.79 -26.21
N THR A 166 6.64 8.19 -25.14
CA THR A 166 8.09 7.98 -25.00
C THR A 166 8.67 6.99 -26.01
N VAL A 167 7.83 6.13 -26.58
CA VAL A 167 8.23 5.18 -27.63
C VAL A 167 8.16 5.83 -29.01
N LEU A 168 7.16 6.70 -29.25
CA LEU A 168 6.90 7.30 -30.56
C LEU A 168 7.68 8.60 -30.81
N CYS A 169 8.10 9.29 -29.75
CA CYS A 169 8.75 10.60 -29.84
C CYS A 169 10.11 10.60 -29.15
N SER A 170 11.12 11.15 -29.84
CA SER A 170 12.43 11.46 -29.25
C SER A 170 12.38 12.77 -28.46
N GLY A 171 13.32 12.97 -27.52
CA GLY A 171 13.39 14.21 -26.73
C GLY A 171 12.34 14.34 -25.62
N THR A 172 11.78 13.22 -25.14
CA THR A 172 10.74 13.18 -24.11
C THR A 172 11.28 13.33 -22.68
N THR A 173 12.55 13.71 -22.50
CA THR A 173 13.19 13.90 -21.18
C THR A 173 12.39 14.86 -20.29
N ILE A 174 11.91 15.98 -20.85
CA ILE A 174 11.09 16.96 -20.11
C ILE A 174 9.79 16.32 -19.63
N LEU A 175 9.15 15.49 -20.47
CA LEU A 175 7.93 14.77 -20.12
C LEU A 175 8.18 13.78 -18.97
N LEU A 176 9.29 13.04 -19.01
CA LEU A 176 9.69 12.12 -17.93
C LEU A 176 9.96 12.87 -16.62
N ILE A 177 10.66 14.01 -16.67
CA ILE A 177 10.90 14.87 -15.50
C ILE A 177 9.59 15.39 -14.90
N LEU A 178 8.64 15.82 -15.74
CA LEU A 178 7.34 16.30 -15.29
C LEU A 178 6.54 15.17 -14.61
N CYS A 179 6.52 13.98 -15.21
CA CYS A 179 5.86 12.81 -14.62
C CYS A 179 6.46 12.43 -13.27
N GLN A 180 7.79 12.39 -13.17
CA GLN A 180 8.49 12.07 -11.93
C GLN A 180 8.25 13.13 -10.84
N SER A 181 8.24 14.41 -11.22
CA SER A 181 7.90 15.52 -10.31
C SER A 181 6.46 15.41 -9.81
N PHE A 182 5.52 15.07 -10.69
CA PHE A 182 4.13 14.82 -10.31
C PHE A 182 4.03 13.66 -9.31
N PHE A 183 4.74 12.56 -9.52
CA PHE A 183 4.76 11.44 -8.58
C PHE A 183 5.34 11.83 -7.21
N ILE A 184 6.37 12.67 -7.17
CA ILE A 184 6.94 13.16 -5.90
C ILE A 184 5.93 14.02 -5.15
N ILE A 185 5.30 14.98 -5.83
CA ILE A 185 4.30 15.88 -5.22
C ILE A 185 3.08 15.08 -4.74
N TRP A 186 2.60 14.14 -5.56
CA TRP A 186 1.46 13.30 -5.21
C TRP A 186 1.79 12.34 -4.06
N GLY A 187 2.97 11.71 -4.09
CA GLY A 187 3.46 10.81 -3.06
C GLY A 187 3.61 11.49 -1.70
N THR A 188 4.23 12.67 -1.66
CA THR A 188 4.33 13.48 -0.43
C THR A 188 2.95 13.89 0.10
N THR A 189 2.03 14.33 -0.77
CA THR A 189 0.67 14.72 -0.39
C THR A 189 -0.08 13.56 0.25
N ILE A 190 -0.04 12.37 -0.36
CA ILE A 190 -0.64 11.16 0.20
C ILE A 190 0.02 10.82 1.54
N GLY A 191 1.35 10.84 1.63
CA GLY A 191 2.10 10.56 2.85
C GLY A 191 1.67 11.45 4.04
N ILE A 192 1.55 12.75 3.81
CA ILE A 192 1.07 13.72 4.82
C ILE A 192 -0.37 13.41 5.22
N CYS A 193 -1.26 13.08 4.26
CA CYS A 193 -2.64 12.72 4.55
C CYS A 193 -2.74 11.47 5.44
N TYR A 194 -1.89 10.47 5.20
CA TYR A 194 -1.81 9.27 6.03
C TYR A 194 -1.36 9.58 7.47
N LEU A 195 -0.31 10.41 7.63
CA LEU A 195 0.17 10.81 8.96
C LEU A 195 -0.88 11.62 9.72
N TYR A 196 -1.51 12.60 9.06
CA TYR A 196 -2.58 13.40 9.65
C TYR A 196 -3.76 12.53 10.08
N CYS A 197 -4.16 11.57 9.23
CA CYS A 197 -5.20 10.60 9.56
C CYS A 197 -4.82 9.78 10.79
N SER A 198 -3.62 9.20 10.81
CA SER A 198 -3.11 8.42 11.95
C SER A 198 -3.12 9.22 13.25
N TYR A 199 -2.63 10.46 13.22
CA TYR A 199 -2.65 11.39 14.36
C TYR A 199 -4.08 11.65 14.85
N ARG A 200 -5.02 11.96 13.94
CA ARG A 200 -6.41 12.20 14.31
C ARG A 200 -7.09 10.96 14.90
N ILE A 201 -6.81 9.77 14.35
CA ILE A 201 -7.30 8.50 14.90
C ILE A 201 -6.77 8.31 16.33
N LEU A 202 -5.48 8.55 16.56
CA LEU A 202 -4.85 8.43 17.88
C LEU A 202 -5.48 9.38 18.90
N ASN A 203 -5.61 10.67 18.56
CA ASN A 203 -6.18 11.67 19.46
C ASN A 203 -7.65 11.40 19.81
N TYR A 204 -8.45 10.99 18.82
CA TYR A 204 -9.85 10.62 19.06
C TYR A 204 -9.96 9.41 19.99
N ASN A 205 -9.14 8.39 19.78
CA ASN A 205 -9.12 7.21 20.65
C ASN A 205 -8.62 7.51 22.06
N PHE A 206 -7.62 8.38 22.20
CA PHE A 206 -7.13 8.81 23.51
C PHE A 206 -8.23 9.56 24.28
N SER A 207 -8.90 10.50 23.63
CA SER A 207 -10.01 11.27 24.22
C SER A 207 -11.16 10.36 24.68
N ASN A 208 -11.57 9.42 23.84
CA ASN A 208 -12.63 8.47 24.19
C ASN A 208 -12.24 7.56 25.35
N GLN A 209 -10.96 7.16 25.46
CA GLN A 209 -10.51 6.35 26.59
C GLN A 209 -10.59 7.11 27.92
N VAL A 210 -10.26 8.40 27.93
CA VAL A 210 -10.38 9.23 29.14
C VAL A 210 -11.84 9.30 29.59
N ILE A 211 -12.77 9.53 28.65
CA ILE A 211 -14.21 9.58 28.92
C ILE A 211 -14.76 8.22 29.41
N LEU A 212 -14.35 7.11 28.79
CA LEU A 212 -14.79 5.78 29.21
C LEU A 212 -14.28 5.43 30.62
N LYS A 213 -13.04 5.80 30.95
CA LYS A 213 -12.49 5.64 32.30
C LYS A 213 -13.27 6.46 33.32
N SER A 214 -13.65 7.70 33.00
CA SER A 214 -14.44 8.53 33.91
C SER A 214 -15.85 7.98 34.14
N ILE A 215 -16.56 7.55 33.09
CA ILE A 215 -17.89 6.93 33.19
C ILE A 215 -17.83 5.65 34.04
N ASN A 216 -16.83 4.80 33.80
CA ASN A 216 -16.67 3.57 34.56
C ASN A 216 -16.38 3.82 36.05
N ASN A 217 -15.58 4.84 36.36
CA ASN A 217 -15.33 5.23 37.75
C ASN A 217 -16.60 5.74 38.44
N VAL A 218 -17.44 6.53 37.74
CA VAL A 218 -18.75 6.96 38.26
C VAL A 218 -19.66 5.75 38.49
N ASN A 219 -19.75 4.82 37.53
CA ASN A 219 -20.57 3.63 37.68
C ASN A 219 -20.13 2.75 38.86
N LYS A 220 -18.80 2.54 39.03
CA LYS A 220 -18.24 1.85 40.20
C LYS A 220 -18.65 2.52 41.51
N ARG A 221 -18.62 3.86 41.58
CA ARG A 221 -19.06 4.62 42.77
C ARG A 221 -20.57 4.47 43.02
N HIS A 222 -21.41 4.56 42.00
CA HIS A 222 -22.86 4.41 42.12
C HIS A 222 -23.25 3.03 42.63
N VAL A 223 -22.61 1.99 42.09
CA VAL A 223 -22.77 0.61 42.55
C VAL A 223 -22.35 0.48 44.02
N GLN A 224 -21.18 1.01 44.40
CA GLN A 224 -20.71 0.96 45.78
C GLN A 224 -21.64 1.73 46.73
N ALA A 225 -22.21 2.86 46.32
CA ALA A 225 -23.17 3.61 47.11
C ALA A 225 -24.48 2.83 47.31
N LYS A 226 -25.02 2.21 46.25
CA LYS A 226 -26.19 1.31 46.36
C LYS A 226 -25.93 0.12 47.28
N LEU A 227 -24.75 -0.49 47.19
CA LEU A 227 -24.37 -1.61 48.06
C LEU A 227 -24.26 -1.16 49.51
N LYS A 228 -23.67 0.01 49.80
CA LYS A 228 -23.61 0.57 51.16
C LYS A 228 -25.00 0.86 51.72
N GLN A 229 -25.91 1.42 50.91
CA GLN A 229 -27.28 1.71 51.33
C GLN A 229 -28.05 0.43 51.68
N ASN A 230 -28.02 -0.59 50.80
CA ASN A 230 -28.61 -1.89 51.08
C ASN A 230 -27.99 -2.61 52.29
N TYR A 231 -26.71 -2.34 52.60
CA TYR A 231 -26.01 -2.93 53.73
C TYR A 231 -26.46 -2.32 55.08
N THR A 232 -26.75 -1.02 55.13
CA THR A 232 -27.37 -0.38 56.31
C THR A 232 -28.79 -0.87 56.60
N ASP A 233 -29.47 -1.44 55.61
CA ASP A 233 -30.82 -2.00 55.77
C ASP A 233 -30.82 -3.52 56.12
N GLN A 234 -29.68 -4.22 56.02
CA GLN A 234 -29.59 -5.70 56.13
C GLN A 234 -28.57 -6.21 57.16
N GLU A 235 -28.25 -5.43 58.19
CA GLU A 235 -27.26 -5.80 59.21
C GLU A 235 -27.61 -7.08 60.02
N GLU A 236 -28.80 -7.68 59.86
CA GLU A 236 -29.16 -8.97 60.47
C GLU A 236 -28.71 -10.24 59.69
N ASP A 237 -28.31 -10.18 58.40
CA ASP A 237 -28.07 -11.40 57.59
C ASP A 237 -26.58 -11.60 57.18
N PHE A 238 -25.70 -10.87 57.85
CA PHE A 238 -24.32 -10.54 57.42
C PHE A 238 -23.34 -11.73 57.24
N MET A 239 -23.67 -12.96 57.62
CA MET A 239 -22.63 -14.02 57.72
C MET A 239 -22.57 -15.06 56.59
N SER A 240 -23.46 -15.05 55.59
CA SER A 240 -23.54 -16.18 54.61
C SER A 240 -22.95 -15.92 53.21
N GLN A 241 -22.80 -14.66 52.75
CA GLN A 241 -22.61 -14.40 51.30
C GLN A 241 -21.23 -13.83 50.90
N LYS A 242 -20.17 -14.21 51.60
CA LYS A 242 -18.78 -13.75 51.39
C LYS A 242 -18.13 -14.19 50.06
N GLY A 243 -18.88 -14.81 49.13
CA GLY A 243 -18.30 -15.62 48.06
C GLY A 243 -18.47 -15.12 46.61
N LYS A 244 -19.28 -14.11 46.31
CA LYS A 244 -19.46 -13.68 44.91
C LYS A 244 -18.59 -12.47 44.58
N ARG A 245 -17.29 -12.80 44.49
CA ARG A 245 -16.24 -12.10 43.74
C ARG A 245 -16.88 -11.35 42.57
N TRP A 246 -16.99 -10.03 42.69
CA TRP A 246 -17.41 -9.14 41.61
C TRP A 246 -16.41 -9.25 40.47
N SER A 247 -16.64 -10.23 39.59
CA SER A 247 -15.96 -10.41 38.31
C SER A 247 -16.49 -9.38 37.33
N SER A 248 -16.28 -8.09 37.62
CA SER A 248 -16.63 -6.98 36.72
C SER A 248 -15.39 -6.24 36.20
N ASP A 249 -14.20 -6.79 36.42
CA ASP A 249 -12.96 -6.28 35.83
C ASP A 249 -12.72 -6.76 34.38
N GLN A 250 -13.67 -7.44 33.74
CA GLN A 250 -13.48 -8.00 32.39
C GLN A 250 -13.63 -7.03 31.22
N HIS A 251 -13.94 -5.74 31.43
CA HIS A 251 -14.23 -4.85 30.29
C HIS A 251 -13.45 -3.53 30.22
N ILE A 252 -12.38 -3.38 31.00
CA ILE A 252 -11.71 -2.08 31.16
C ILE A 252 -10.33 -2.08 30.50
N SER A 253 -10.22 -1.17 29.52
CA SER A 253 -9.03 -0.75 28.79
C SER A 253 -8.54 -1.64 27.66
N TYR A 254 -9.16 -1.50 26.48
CA TYR A 254 -8.43 -1.77 25.25
C TYR A 254 -8.77 -0.69 24.24
N ILE A 255 -7.76 0.05 23.77
CA ILE A 255 -7.76 0.44 22.36
C ILE A 255 -8.10 -0.85 21.65
N THR A 256 -9.27 -0.96 21.01
CA THR A 256 -9.70 -2.23 20.44
C THR A 256 -8.51 -2.74 19.64
N PRO A 257 -8.01 -3.98 19.85
CA PRO A 257 -6.78 -4.44 19.20
C PRO A 257 -6.84 -4.25 17.68
N THR A 258 -8.05 -4.18 17.11
CA THR A 258 -8.38 -3.72 15.76
C THR A 258 -7.88 -2.31 15.43
N ILE A 259 -8.17 -1.29 16.25
CA ILE A 259 -7.79 0.11 16.05
C ILE A 259 -6.26 0.28 16.14
N GLN A 260 -5.60 -0.30 17.14
CA GLN A 260 -4.13 -0.25 17.24
C GLN A 260 -3.47 -0.79 15.96
N LYS A 261 -4.01 -1.91 15.47
CA LYS A 261 -3.50 -2.53 14.25
C LYS A 261 -3.77 -1.66 13.00
N VAL A 262 -4.90 -0.98 12.90
CA VAL A 262 -5.18 -0.01 11.81
C VAL A 262 -4.21 1.16 11.86
N ILE A 263 -3.95 1.72 13.04
CA ILE A 263 -2.96 2.80 13.22
C ILE A 263 -1.57 2.34 12.77
N LYS A 264 -1.11 1.18 13.25
CA LYS A 264 0.19 0.61 12.87
C LYS A 264 0.33 0.45 11.36
N VAL A 265 -0.67 -0.14 10.70
CA VAL A 265 -0.72 -0.29 9.25
C VAL A 265 -0.66 1.08 8.56
N THR A 266 -1.43 2.06 9.02
CA THR A 266 -1.48 3.41 8.43
C THR A 266 -0.12 4.10 8.51
N ILE A 267 0.58 3.97 9.65
CA ILE A 267 1.93 4.52 9.84
C ILE A 267 2.94 3.80 8.94
N ILE A 268 2.93 2.47 8.90
CA ILE A 268 3.81 1.69 8.02
C ILE A 268 3.61 2.09 6.55
N SER A 269 2.35 2.19 6.11
CA SER A 269 2.00 2.68 4.78
C SER A 269 2.54 4.09 4.50
N ALA A 270 2.44 5.01 5.46
CA ALA A 270 3.00 6.36 5.32
C ALA A 270 4.53 6.32 5.16
N CYS A 271 5.22 5.59 6.03
CA CYS A 271 6.68 5.45 5.98
C CYS A 271 7.15 4.86 4.65
N LEU A 272 6.53 3.78 4.19
CA LEU A 272 6.85 3.18 2.88
C LEU A 272 6.62 4.18 1.73
N GLY A 273 5.54 4.96 1.79
CA GLY A 273 5.27 6.02 0.80
C GLY A 273 6.31 7.12 0.80
N PHE A 274 6.78 7.59 1.97
CA PHE A 274 7.85 8.57 2.06
C PHE A 274 9.19 8.03 1.55
N VAL A 275 9.53 6.77 1.88
CA VAL A 275 10.74 6.13 1.35
C VAL A 275 10.66 6.01 -0.17
N SER A 276 9.52 5.57 -0.72
CA SER A 276 9.29 5.52 -2.18
C SER A 276 9.45 6.91 -2.83
N THR A 277 8.95 7.95 -2.17
CA THR A 277 9.06 9.33 -2.66
C THR A 277 10.50 9.84 -2.61
N ALA A 278 11.24 9.50 -1.55
CA ALA A 278 12.67 9.83 -1.43
C ALA A 278 13.51 9.13 -2.49
N LEU A 279 13.23 7.85 -2.78
CA LEU A 279 13.86 7.12 -3.88
C LEU A 279 13.57 7.77 -5.23
N ASN A 280 12.34 8.25 -5.46
CA ASN A 280 12.00 9.00 -6.67
C ASN A 280 12.75 10.33 -6.76
N CYS A 281 12.95 11.05 -5.66
CA CYS A 281 13.79 12.25 -5.63
C CYS A 281 15.25 11.90 -5.95
N PHE A 282 15.77 10.83 -5.37
CA PHE A 282 17.14 10.36 -5.62
C PHE A 282 17.35 9.94 -7.08
N SER A 283 16.35 9.33 -7.72
CA SER A 283 16.39 9.07 -9.16
C SER A 283 16.41 10.36 -9.97
N LEU A 284 15.56 11.34 -9.65
CA LEU A 284 15.43 12.59 -10.39
C LEU A 284 16.66 13.50 -10.28
N PHE A 285 17.32 13.54 -9.13
CA PHE A 285 18.46 14.43 -8.88
C PHE A 285 19.83 13.72 -8.94
N GLY A 286 19.86 12.40 -8.74
CA GLY A 286 21.08 11.61 -8.62
C GLY A 286 21.33 10.75 -9.86
N ILE A 287 20.66 9.59 -9.94
CA ILE A 287 20.98 8.52 -10.89
C ILE A 287 20.64 8.86 -12.35
N TYR A 288 19.51 9.53 -12.57
CA TYR A 288 19.01 9.86 -13.91
C TYR A 288 18.99 11.37 -14.15
N GLY A 289 19.67 12.12 -13.29
CA GLY A 289 19.32 13.51 -13.05
C GLY A 289 19.77 14.51 -14.11
N VAL A 290 19.01 15.60 -14.16
CA VAL A 290 19.23 16.84 -14.95
C VAL A 290 20.65 17.42 -14.81
N LEU A 291 21.39 17.04 -13.77
CA LEU A 291 22.72 17.54 -13.40
C LEU A 291 23.87 16.58 -13.72
N GLN A 292 23.59 15.38 -14.22
CA GLN A 292 24.63 14.38 -14.53
C GLN A 292 25.00 14.42 -16.02
N ASP A 293 26.30 14.43 -16.32
CA ASP A 293 26.76 14.21 -17.70
C ASP A 293 26.34 12.82 -18.16
N LYS A 294 25.66 12.76 -19.31
CA LYS A 294 24.83 11.66 -19.83
C LYS A 294 25.45 10.24 -19.88
N ASN A 295 26.72 10.03 -19.53
CA ASN A 295 27.47 8.84 -19.98
C ASN A 295 28.05 7.90 -18.92
N THR A 296 27.88 8.08 -17.61
CA THR A 296 28.46 7.11 -16.65
C THR A 296 27.65 6.96 -15.35
N VAL A 297 26.57 6.17 -15.37
CA VAL A 297 25.94 5.70 -14.13
C VAL A 297 26.73 4.48 -13.62
N ASP A 298 27.07 4.46 -12.32
CA ASP A 298 27.74 3.31 -11.71
C ASP A 298 26.80 2.08 -11.70
N PRO A 299 27.21 0.94 -12.29
CA PRO A 299 26.39 -0.27 -12.36
C PRO A 299 25.86 -0.79 -11.04
N TRP A 300 26.69 -0.73 -10.00
CA TRP A 300 26.36 -1.28 -8.70
C TRP A 300 25.37 -0.37 -7.99
N LEU A 301 25.57 0.94 -8.09
CA LEU A 301 24.65 1.92 -7.54
C LEU A 301 23.27 1.84 -8.21
N TRP A 302 23.24 1.66 -9.54
CA TRP A 302 22.00 1.44 -10.28
C TRP A 302 21.29 0.16 -9.84
N LEU A 303 22.00 -0.97 -9.72
CA LEU A 303 21.40 -2.23 -9.29
C LEU A 303 20.83 -2.12 -7.88
N ILE A 304 21.59 -1.55 -6.94
CA ILE A 304 21.14 -1.30 -5.57
C ILE A 304 19.88 -0.44 -5.55
N TYR A 305 19.85 0.64 -6.34
CA TYR A 305 18.69 1.50 -6.46
C TYR A 305 17.46 0.74 -6.95
N GLN A 306 17.61 -0.06 -8.01
CA GLN A 306 16.51 -0.86 -8.54
C GLN A 306 16.04 -1.89 -7.49
N SER A 307 16.95 -2.57 -6.80
CA SER A 307 16.60 -3.52 -5.74
C SER A 307 15.84 -2.85 -4.59
N LEU A 308 16.29 -1.67 -4.13
CA LEU A 308 15.59 -0.89 -3.11
C LEU A 308 14.18 -0.51 -3.55
N PHE A 309 14.02 -0.10 -4.80
CA PHE A 309 12.71 0.24 -5.36
C PHE A 309 11.78 -0.98 -5.36
N ARG A 310 12.26 -2.14 -5.81
CA ARG A 310 11.47 -3.39 -5.81
C ARG A 310 11.10 -3.86 -4.42
N ILE A 311 12.00 -3.74 -3.44
CA ILE A 311 11.71 -4.06 -2.04
C ILE A 311 10.58 -3.17 -1.52
N ILE A 312 10.64 -1.87 -1.77
CA ILE A 312 9.61 -0.93 -1.31
C ILE A 312 8.27 -1.20 -1.99
N GLU A 313 8.24 -1.42 -3.31
CA GLU A 313 7.03 -1.80 -4.04
C GLU A 313 6.41 -3.10 -3.49
N LEU A 314 7.23 -4.10 -3.20
CA LEU A 314 6.79 -5.37 -2.64
C LEU A 314 6.25 -5.21 -1.22
N CYS A 315 6.94 -4.45 -0.35
CA CYS A 315 6.48 -4.14 1.01
C CYS A 315 5.16 -3.37 0.99
N MET A 316 5.02 -2.42 0.06
CA MET A 316 3.79 -1.69 -0.22
C MET A 316 2.67 -2.66 -0.63
N GLY A 317 2.89 -3.47 -1.66
CA GLY A 317 1.94 -4.49 -2.13
C GLY A 317 1.52 -5.47 -1.04
N ALA A 318 2.47 -6.01 -0.27
CA ALA A 318 2.22 -6.94 0.83
C ALA A 318 1.41 -6.29 1.97
N THR A 319 1.73 -5.05 2.35
CA THR A 319 0.97 -4.29 3.35
C THR A 319 -0.48 -4.15 2.89
N MET A 320 -0.70 -3.80 1.62
CA MET A 320 -2.03 -3.63 1.04
C MET A 320 -2.80 -4.95 0.99
N ALA A 321 -2.17 -6.03 0.54
CA ALA A 321 -2.74 -7.37 0.54
C ALA A 321 -3.20 -7.80 1.96
N PHE A 322 -2.37 -7.54 2.97
CA PHE A 322 -2.70 -7.79 4.38
C PHE A 322 -3.91 -6.99 4.86
N THR A 323 -4.06 -5.72 4.47
CA THR A 323 -5.23 -4.90 4.87
C THR A 323 -6.54 -5.41 4.30
N VAL A 324 -6.54 -5.88 3.05
CA VAL A 324 -7.74 -6.40 2.39
C VAL A 324 -8.22 -7.67 3.09
N THR A 325 -7.34 -8.63 3.35
CA THR A 325 -7.67 -9.92 3.99
C THR A 325 -8.27 -9.75 5.39
N ARG A 326 -7.85 -8.71 6.12
CA ARG A 326 -8.35 -8.45 7.48
C ARG A 326 -9.76 -7.87 7.50
N THR A 327 -10.12 -7.11 6.48
CA THR A 327 -11.49 -6.62 6.30
C THR A 327 -12.47 -7.81 6.15
N VAL A 328 -12.01 -8.93 5.56
CA VAL A 328 -12.78 -10.16 5.38
C VAL A 328 -12.95 -10.93 6.70
N LYS A 329 -11.87 -11.24 7.42
CA LYS A 329 -11.93 -12.04 8.67
C LYS A 329 -12.78 -11.37 9.76
N THR A 330 -12.68 -10.06 9.91
CA THR A 330 -13.48 -9.31 10.90
C THR A 330 -14.99 -9.44 10.62
N LYS A 331 -15.38 -9.52 9.34
CA LYS A 331 -16.78 -9.72 8.93
C LYS A 331 -17.27 -11.16 9.15
N GLN A 332 -16.41 -12.17 9.25
CA GLN A 332 -16.86 -13.54 9.55
C GLN A 332 -17.13 -13.73 11.05
N LEU A 333 -16.33 -13.06 11.89
CA LEU A 333 -16.43 -13.17 13.35
C LEU A 333 -17.62 -12.38 13.94
N LEU A 334 -17.93 -11.19 13.39
CA LEU A 334 -19.02 -10.35 13.90
C LEU A 334 -20.43 -10.96 13.74
N PRO A 335 -20.81 -11.59 12.62
CA PRO A 335 -22.10 -12.28 12.45
C PRO A 335 -22.25 -13.51 13.33
N GLN A 336 -21.16 -14.22 13.66
CA GLN A 336 -21.20 -15.36 14.59
C GLN A 336 -21.40 -14.92 16.04
N ALA A 337 -20.76 -13.81 16.45
CA ALA A 337 -21.00 -13.20 17.76
C ALA A 337 -22.40 -12.57 17.90
N ALA A 338 -22.94 -12.00 16.82
CA ALA A 338 -24.30 -11.46 16.83
C ALA A 338 -25.39 -12.55 16.86
N LYS A 339 -25.14 -13.72 16.28
CA LYS A 339 -26.08 -14.86 16.34
C LYS A 339 -26.08 -15.59 17.69
N THR A 340 -24.98 -15.53 18.44
CA THR A 340 -24.89 -16.18 19.76
C THR A 340 -25.54 -15.35 20.88
N ASN A 341 -25.71 -14.04 20.67
CA ASN A 341 -26.41 -13.16 21.63
C ASN A 341 -27.93 -13.07 21.42
N VAL A 342 -28.49 -13.71 20.38
CA VAL A 342 -29.95 -13.74 20.11
C VAL A 342 -30.58 -15.09 20.53
N ALA A 343 -29.82 -15.98 21.15
CA ALA A 343 -30.31 -17.28 21.62
C ALA A 343 -30.70 -17.31 23.11
N TRP A 344 -30.79 -16.15 23.78
CA TRP A 344 -31.20 -16.03 25.19
C TRP A 344 -32.20 -14.89 25.43
N GLN A 345 -33.13 -14.71 24.50
CA GLN A 345 -34.41 -14.03 24.70
C GLN A 345 -35.49 -14.90 24.07
#